data_AF-A0A7C2EQN8-F1
#
_entry.id   AF-A0A7C2EQN8-F1
#
_cell.length_a   1.000
_cell.length_b   1.000
_cell.length_c   1.000
_cell.angle_alpha   90.00
_cell.angle_beta   90.00
_cell.angle_gamma   90.00
#
_symmetry.space_group_name_H-M   'P 1'
#
loop_
_entity.id
_entity.type
_entity.pdbx_description
1 polymer ?
#
loop_
_entity_poly.entity_id
_entity_poly.type
_entity_poly.pdbx_seq_one_letter_code
_entity_poly.pdbx_strand_id
1 'polypeptide(L)'
;MKRLGLLGLLASTLVAVAADSRHPLFDEIDGITRTLSEITGFEVRRKVPYAMISRRELRAFLERRIHEEVKPEEIRIEEMLLKKFGLVPPDFDLKKTTIELYTEQAAAFYDFKRRKLFILETPDAALQQAALVHELAHALADQHFRLRRFLERAGTNDDGALARMAVMEGQASYLMAELMARNLGQSLASSPELVSLMSRMIGAAPGDSPVYDQAPLYIRESLLFPYTAGMRFQHAVNQRKGREGFREVFRQPPESTQQVLHPEKYLAEDSAVRLRPPELRTRRAYRGLAEGTVGEFDYAVLLRQYAGEETARRIAPAWRGGAYR
;
A
#
# COMPACT_ATOMS: atom_id res chain seq x y z
N MET A 1 8.87 12.90 -5.77
CA MET A 1 8.70 12.57 -4.34
C MET A 1 8.71 11.06 -4.30
N LYS A 2 9.87 10.44 -4.05
CA LYS A 2 10.01 8.97 -4.03
C LYS A 2 9.25 8.33 -2.83
N ARG A 3 8.06 8.86 -2.52
CA ARG A 3 7.11 8.70 -1.41
C ARG A 3 6.81 7.27 -1.01
N LEU A 4 6.99 6.34 -1.94
CA LEU A 4 6.67 4.93 -1.74
C LEU A 4 7.88 4.03 -1.96
N GLY A 5 9.06 4.64 -2.07
CA GLY A 5 10.32 3.93 -1.91
C GLY A 5 10.37 3.31 -0.52
N LEU A 6 10.28 4.13 0.54
CA LEU A 6 10.33 3.59 1.90
C LEU A 6 9.09 2.75 2.26
N LEU A 7 7.88 3.21 1.94
CA LEU A 7 6.64 2.51 2.30
C LEU A 7 6.41 1.23 1.45
N GLY A 8 6.85 1.21 0.18
CA GLY A 8 6.71 0.08 -0.73
C GLY A 8 7.90 -0.88 -0.79
N LEU A 9 9.12 -0.48 -0.37
CA LEU A 9 10.30 -1.35 -0.39
C LEU A 9 10.57 -2.13 0.90
N LEU A 10 9.78 -1.99 1.95
CA LEU A 10 10.06 -2.64 3.25
C LEU A 10 9.80 -4.15 3.31
N ALA A 11 9.90 -4.84 2.18
CA ALA A 11 9.85 -6.29 2.06
C ALA A 11 11.13 -6.81 1.40
N SER A 12 12.26 -6.87 2.14
CA SER A 12 13.28 -7.92 1.90
C SER A 12 14.39 -8.13 2.97
N THR A 13 14.90 -9.37 3.02
CA THR A 13 16.08 -10.03 3.66
C THR A 13 16.41 -9.98 5.18
N LEU A 14 16.21 -11.13 5.87
CA LEU A 14 16.91 -11.62 7.09
C LEU A 14 17.35 -13.10 6.98
N VAL A 15 18.62 -13.45 7.11
CA VAL A 15 19.03 -14.87 7.13
C VAL A 15 18.29 -15.59 8.28
N ALA A 16 17.32 -16.45 7.96
CA ALA A 16 16.57 -17.17 8.97
C ALA A 16 17.47 -18.28 9.52
N VAL A 17 17.76 -18.23 10.82
CA VAL A 17 18.15 -19.42 11.57
C VAL A 17 16.91 -20.28 11.70
N ALA A 18 17.04 -21.56 11.41
CA ALA A 18 15.94 -22.50 11.39
C ALA A 18 15.20 -22.55 12.74
N ALA A 19 13.88 -22.40 12.69
CA ALA A 19 12.98 -22.98 13.67
C ALA A 19 11.92 -23.74 12.88
N ASP A 20 12.14 -25.03 12.77
CA ASP A 20 11.16 -26.01 12.35
C ASP A 20 10.19 -26.18 13.53
N SER A 21 9.15 -25.35 13.57
CA SER A 21 8.04 -25.49 14.51
C SER A 21 6.77 -25.45 13.68
N ARG A 22 6.08 -26.59 13.56
CA ARG A 22 4.77 -26.69 12.91
C ARG A 22 3.76 -25.81 13.66
N HIS A 23 3.69 -24.53 13.30
CA HIS A 23 2.66 -23.61 13.78
C HIS A 23 1.33 -24.04 13.12
N PRO A 24 0.21 -24.16 13.85
CA PRO A 24 -1.07 -24.63 13.28
C PRO A 24 -1.50 -23.87 12.01
N LEU A 25 -1.24 -22.56 11.95
CA LEU A 25 -1.47 -21.73 10.75
C LEU A 25 -0.79 -22.24 9.48
N PHE A 26 0.31 -22.99 9.60
CA PHE A 26 1.06 -23.49 8.44
C PHE A 26 0.29 -24.58 7.68
N ASP A 27 -0.59 -25.31 8.38
CA ASP A 27 -1.44 -26.32 7.76
C ASP A 27 -2.55 -25.68 6.91
N GLU A 28 -2.88 -24.40 7.18
CA GLU A 28 -3.90 -23.63 6.45
C GLU A 28 -3.37 -22.94 5.19
N ILE A 29 -2.06 -22.72 5.08
CA ILE A 29 -1.44 -21.92 3.99
C ILE A 29 -1.82 -22.46 2.60
N ASP A 30 -1.68 -23.77 2.39
CA ASP A 30 -1.98 -24.39 1.10
C ASP A 30 -3.49 -24.32 0.78
N GLY A 31 -4.35 -24.41 1.80
CA GLY A 31 -5.80 -24.29 1.68
C GLY A 31 -6.23 -22.86 1.32
N ILE A 32 -5.76 -21.87 2.07
CA ILE A 32 -6.03 -20.45 1.82
C ILE A 32 -5.53 -20.06 0.43
N THR A 33 -4.29 -20.44 0.07
CA THR A 33 -3.71 -20.13 -1.25
C THR A 33 -4.57 -20.70 -2.39
N ARG A 34 -5.13 -21.90 -2.22
CA ARG A 34 -6.06 -22.50 -3.19
C ARG A 34 -7.37 -21.73 -3.26
N THR A 35 -7.97 -21.34 -2.14
CA THR A 35 -9.18 -20.53 -2.15
C THR A 35 -8.96 -19.17 -2.82
N LEU A 36 -7.82 -18.51 -2.55
CA LEU A 36 -7.43 -17.27 -3.24
C LEU A 36 -7.24 -17.49 -4.75
N SER A 37 -6.65 -18.62 -5.14
CA SER A 37 -6.53 -19.04 -6.55
C SER A 37 -7.90 -19.22 -7.21
N GLU A 38 -8.87 -19.81 -6.53
CA GLU A 38 -10.24 -20.00 -7.04
C GLU A 38 -10.97 -18.66 -7.23
N ILE A 39 -10.85 -17.75 -6.27
CA ILE A 39 -11.45 -16.40 -6.34
C ILE A 39 -10.87 -15.60 -7.51
N THR A 40 -9.54 -15.56 -7.61
CA THR A 40 -8.82 -14.74 -8.60
C THR A 40 -8.72 -15.37 -9.98
N GLY A 41 -8.78 -16.70 -10.08
CA GLY A 41 -8.40 -17.43 -11.27
C GLY A 41 -6.88 -17.48 -11.53
N PHE A 42 -6.06 -17.09 -10.56
CA PHE A 42 -4.60 -17.17 -10.67
C PHE A 42 -4.12 -18.56 -10.28
N GLU A 43 -3.41 -19.24 -11.17
CA GLU A 43 -2.79 -20.53 -10.86
C GLU A 43 -1.73 -20.40 -9.76
N VAL A 44 -1.69 -21.37 -8.84
CA VAL A 44 -0.61 -21.52 -7.87
C VAL A 44 0.58 -22.19 -8.57
N ARG A 45 1.55 -21.39 -9.02
CA ARG A 45 2.74 -21.87 -9.76
C ARG A 45 3.81 -22.47 -8.85
N ARG A 46 3.85 -22.03 -7.58
CA ARG A 46 4.78 -22.51 -6.56
C ARG A 46 4.17 -22.40 -5.18
N LYS A 47 4.58 -23.29 -4.28
CA LYS A 47 4.30 -23.15 -2.84
C LYS A 47 4.97 -21.89 -2.30
N VAL A 48 4.39 -21.31 -1.26
CA VAL A 48 4.90 -20.13 -0.58
C VAL A 48 5.72 -20.59 0.63
N PRO A 49 7.06 -20.47 0.62
CA PRO A 49 7.86 -20.71 1.82
C PRO A 49 7.45 -19.73 2.93
N TYR A 50 7.51 -20.18 4.17
CA TYR A 50 7.16 -19.38 5.34
C TYR A 50 8.18 -19.54 6.47
N ALA A 51 8.16 -18.62 7.44
CA ALA A 51 8.87 -18.75 8.73
C ALA A 51 8.24 -17.82 9.77
N MET A 52 8.47 -18.12 11.04
CA MET A 52 8.23 -17.16 12.11
C MET A 52 9.32 -16.09 12.13
N ILE A 53 8.98 -14.90 12.63
CA ILE A 53 9.94 -13.81 12.90
C ILE A 53 9.53 -13.07 14.17
N SER A 54 10.50 -12.72 15.01
CA SER A 54 10.25 -11.87 16.19
C SER A 54 10.14 -10.39 15.79
N ARG A 55 9.49 -9.58 16.63
CA ARG A 55 9.43 -8.11 16.44
C ARG A 55 10.83 -7.47 16.36
N ARG A 56 11.79 -7.97 17.15
CA ARG A 56 13.18 -7.50 17.11
C ARG A 56 13.84 -7.80 15.76
N GLU A 57 13.64 -8.99 15.23
CA GLU A 57 14.15 -9.38 13.92
C GLU A 57 13.47 -8.58 12.80
N LEU A 58 12.16 -8.32 12.89
CA LEU A 58 11.45 -7.44 11.97
C LEU A 58 12.06 -6.04 11.99
N ARG A 59 12.29 -5.42 13.15
CA ARG A 59 12.91 -4.09 13.20
C ARG A 59 14.27 -4.07 12.49
N ALA A 60 15.12 -5.05 12.80
CA ALA A 60 16.43 -5.18 12.17
C ALA A 60 16.34 -5.47 10.65
N PHE A 61 15.29 -6.18 10.22
CA PHE A 61 14.95 -6.39 8.81
C PHE A 61 14.65 -5.07 8.12
N LEU A 62 13.73 -4.27 8.67
CA LEU A 62 13.32 -2.99 8.10
C LEU A 62 14.50 -2.02 8.01
N GLU A 63 15.31 -1.94 9.07
CA GLU A 63 16.52 -1.10 9.11
C GLU A 63 17.53 -1.47 8.01
N ARG A 64 17.85 -2.76 7.86
CA ARG A 64 18.74 -3.23 6.79
C ARG A 64 18.14 -3.01 5.42
N ARG A 65 16.83 -3.23 5.25
CA ARG A 65 16.14 -3.05 3.97
C ARG A 65 16.22 -1.60 3.50
N ILE A 66 15.94 -0.65 4.40
CA ILE A 66 16.08 0.78 4.10
C ILE A 66 17.52 1.10 3.69
N HIS A 67 18.51 0.56 4.40
CA HIS A 67 19.92 0.79 4.08
C HIS A 67 20.33 0.20 2.72
N GLU A 68 19.84 -0.98 2.36
CA GLU A 68 20.16 -1.66 1.10
C GLU A 68 19.52 -1.01 -0.13
N GLU A 69 18.28 -0.55 -0.01
CA GLU A 69 17.49 -0.17 -1.19
C GLU A 69 17.27 1.34 -1.33
N VAL A 70 17.48 2.12 -0.25
CA VAL A 70 17.22 3.57 -0.27
C VAL A 70 18.45 4.34 0.15
N LYS A 71 18.90 5.24 -0.72
CA LYS A 71 20.05 6.11 -0.43
C LYS A 71 19.69 7.07 0.70
N PRO A 72 20.58 7.33 1.68
CA PRO A 72 20.31 8.29 2.76
C PRO A 72 19.91 9.69 2.26
N GLU A 73 20.47 10.12 1.12
CA GLU A 73 20.11 11.41 0.48
C GLU A 73 18.65 11.43 0.03
N GLU A 74 18.10 10.31 -0.46
CA GLU A 74 16.71 10.23 -0.93
C GLU A 74 15.73 10.38 0.23
N ILE A 75 16.01 9.74 1.37
CA ILE A 75 15.22 9.89 2.61
C ILE A 75 15.24 11.35 3.07
N ARG A 76 16.42 11.97 3.09
CA ARG A 76 16.56 13.38 3.51
C ARG A 76 15.80 14.33 2.58
N ILE A 77 15.86 14.12 1.27
CA ILE A 77 15.14 14.92 0.29
C ILE A 77 13.63 14.75 0.48
N GLU A 78 13.16 13.53 0.68
CA GLU A 78 11.74 13.24 0.89
C GLU A 78 11.21 13.89 2.17
N GLU A 79 11.91 13.72 3.29
CA GLU A 79 11.56 14.37 4.55
C GLU A 79 11.52 15.90 4.40
N MET A 80 12.51 16.49 3.73
CA MET A 80 12.54 17.92 3.44
C MET A 80 11.32 18.37 2.64
N LEU A 81 10.90 17.61 1.63
CA LEU A 81 9.74 17.94 0.81
C LEU A 81 8.45 17.88 1.62
N LEU A 82 8.25 16.83 2.42
CA LEU A 82 7.09 16.72 3.31
C LEU A 82 7.00 17.93 4.26
N LYS A 83 8.13 18.33 4.85
CA LYS A 83 8.23 19.52 5.71
C LYS A 83 7.91 20.80 4.93
N LYS A 84 8.45 20.96 3.72
CA LYS A 84 8.23 22.15 2.87
C LYS A 84 6.81 22.28 2.35
N PHE A 85 6.12 21.17 2.08
CA PHE A 85 4.70 21.17 1.75
C PHE A 85 3.77 21.33 2.96
N GLY A 86 4.33 21.39 4.18
CA GLY A 86 3.56 21.46 5.41
C GLY A 86 2.86 20.16 5.77
N LEU A 87 3.20 19.03 5.16
CA LEU A 87 2.53 17.75 5.40
C LEU A 87 2.94 17.07 6.72
N VAL A 88 4.10 17.46 7.25
CA VAL A 88 4.67 16.96 8.51
C VAL A 88 5.34 18.11 9.27
N PRO A 89 5.49 18.03 10.61
CA PRO A 89 6.10 19.09 11.39
C PRO A 89 7.62 19.25 11.13
N PRO A 90 8.23 20.41 11.45
CA PRO A 90 9.64 20.69 11.14
C PRO A 90 10.65 19.72 11.75
N ASP A 91 10.33 19.15 12.91
CA ASP A 91 11.13 18.20 13.68
C ASP A 91 10.83 16.72 13.35
N PHE A 92 9.93 16.46 12.40
CA PHE A 92 9.57 15.09 11.98
C PHE A 92 10.78 14.29 11.50
N ASP A 93 10.90 13.04 11.92
CA ASP A 93 11.91 12.07 11.44
C ASP A 93 11.21 10.99 10.60
N LEU A 94 11.35 11.09 9.28
CA LEU A 94 10.67 10.19 8.36
C LEU A 94 11.11 8.75 8.55
N LYS A 95 12.42 8.51 8.62
CA LYS A 95 12.97 7.15 8.69
C LYS A 95 12.53 6.45 9.98
N LYS A 96 12.67 7.14 11.11
CA LYS A 96 12.31 6.60 12.42
C LYS A 96 10.83 6.28 12.47
N THR A 97 9.97 7.24 12.12
CA THR A 97 8.52 7.03 12.15
C THR A 97 8.08 5.89 11.22
N THR A 98 8.66 5.76 10.02
CA THR A 98 8.35 4.62 9.13
C THR A 98 8.71 3.29 9.77
N ILE A 99 9.90 3.14 10.36
CA ILE A 99 10.28 1.87 11.03
C ILE A 99 9.34 1.55 12.19
N GLU A 100 9.01 2.56 13.01
CA GLU A 100 8.15 2.38 14.18
C GLU A 100 6.73 1.98 13.78
N LEU A 101 6.13 2.65 12.78
CA LEU A 101 4.79 2.32 12.27
C LEU A 101 4.70 0.90 11.72
N TYR A 102 5.65 0.50 10.86
CA TYR A 102 5.62 -0.85 10.28
C TYR A 102 5.90 -1.92 11.33
N THR A 103 6.72 -1.63 12.34
CA THR A 103 6.98 -2.57 13.44
C THR A 103 5.76 -2.72 14.36
N GLU A 104 5.02 -1.65 14.59
CA GLU A 104 3.78 -1.64 15.39
C GLU A 104 2.69 -2.49 14.72
N GLN A 105 2.40 -2.22 13.44
CA GLN A 105 1.26 -2.80 12.72
C GLN A 105 1.47 -4.23 12.19
N ALA A 106 2.72 -4.71 12.11
CA ALA A 106 2.99 -5.99 11.47
C ALA A 106 2.52 -7.20 12.31
N ALA A 107 1.66 -8.02 11.70
CA ALA A 107 1.33 -9.38 12.14
C ALA A 107 1.88 -10.46 11.17
N ALA A 108 2.09 -10.11 9.90
CA ALA A 108 2.80 -10.89 8.91
C ALA A 108 3.37 -9.96 7.82
N PHE A 109 4.31 -10.43 7.01
CA PHE A 109 4.73 -9.76 5.78
C PHE A 109 5.31 -10.74 4.75
N TYR A 110 5.16 -10.45 3.47
CA TYR A 110 5.74 -11.19 2.37
C TYR A 110 6.98 -10.50 1.80
N ASP A 111 8.13 -11.16 1.82
CA ASP A 111 9.38 -10.70 1.21
C ASP A 111 9.37 -10.97 -0.30
N PHE A 112 9.19 -9.94 -1.13
CA PHE A 112 9.17 -10.08 -2.60
C PHE A 112 10.51 -10.50 -3.22
N LYS A 113 11.65 -10.22 -2.56
CA LYS A 113 12.99 -10.58 -3.07
C LYS A 113 13.25 -12.07 -2.89
N ARG A 114 12.84 -12.61 -1.75
CA ARG A 114 13.01 -14.03 -1.39
C ARG A 114 11.81 -14.89 -1.70
N ARG A 115 10.68 -14.25 -1.97
CA ARG A 115 9.38 -14.87 -2.17
C ARG A 115 9.00 -15.74 -0.98
N LYS A 116 9.18 -15.19 0.23
CA LYS A 116 8.98 -15.90 1.51
C LYS A 116 8.06 -15.08 2.42
N LEU A 117 7.06 -15.75 2.98
CA LEU A 117 6.17 -15.22 3.99
C LEU A 117 6.85 -15.27 5.37
N PHE A 118 6.65 -14.23 6.17
CA PHE A 118 7.04 -14.20 7.57
C PHE A 118 5.83 -13.88 8.44
N ILE A 119 5.67 -14.62 9.53
CA ILE A 119 4.55 -14.47 10.46
C ILE A 119 5.10 -14.08 11.83
N LEU A 120 4.47 -13.09 12.45
CA LEU A 120 4.78 -12.69 13.83
C LEU A 120 3.84 -13.40 14.78
N GLU A 121 4.33 -13.73 15.98
CA GLU A 121 3.47 -14.14 17.08
C GLU A 121 2.65 -12.95 17.57
N THR A 122 1.34 -13.15 17.69
CA THR A 122 0.40 -12.18 18.24
C THR A 122 -0.67 -12.93 19.05
N PRO A 123 -1.14 -12.36 20.18
CA PRO A 123 -2.25 -12.95 20.92
C PRO A 123 -3.60 -12.83 20.19
N ASP A 124 -3.70 -11.94 19.19
CA ASP A 124 -4.90 -11.76 18.38
C ASP A 124 -4.89 -12.71 17.16
N ALA A 125 -5.54 -13.86 17.31
CA ALA A 125 -5.66 -14.87 16.26
C ALA A 125 -6.43 -14.36 15.03
N ALA A 126 -7.43 -13.49 15.21
CA ALA A 126 -8.21 -12.95 14.10
C ALA A 126 -7.36 -12.00 13.24
N LEU A 127 -6.58 -11.13 13.89
CA LEU A 127 -5.61 -10.27 13.22
C LEU A 127 -4.52 -11.09 12.51
N GLN A 128 -4.01 -12.14 13.17
CA GLN A 128 -3.00 -13.02 12.57
C GLN A 128 -3.52 -13.70 11.30
N GLN A 129 -4.75 -14.21 11.33
CA GLN A 129 -5.38 -14.84 10.18
C GLN A 129 -5.65 -13.83 9.06
N ALA A 130 -6.12 -12.63 9.39
CA ALA A 130 -6.33 -11.54 8.43
C ALA A 130 -5.02 -11.21 7.68
N ALA A 131 -3.94 -11.00 8.43
CA ALA A 131 -2.62 -10.71 7.88
C ALA A 131 -2.08 -11.87 7.03
N LEU A 132 -2.28 -13.12 7.47
CA LEU A 132 -1.89 -14.30 6.69
C LEU A 132 -2.55 -14.32 5.31
N VAL A 133 -3.86 -14.10 5.25
CA VAL A 133 -4.60 -14.09 3.98
C VAL A 133 -4.15 -12.94 3.08
N HIS A 134 -3.94 -11.75 3.65
CA HIS A 134 -3.43 -10.58 2.93
C HIS A 134 -2.07 -10.86 2.29
N GLU A 135 -1.13 -11.44 3.04
CA GLU A 135 0.21 -11.72 2.54
C GLU A 135 0.25 -12.90 1.55
N LEU A 136 -0.64 -13.89 1.69
CA LEU A 136 -0.79 -14.95 0.69
C LEU A 136 -1.38 -14.41 -0.62
N ALA A 137 -2.25 -13.39 -0.56
CA ALA A 137 -2.73 -12.70 -1.75
C ALA A 137 -1.58 -11.98 -2.48
N HIS A 138 -0.69 -11.31 -1.75
CA HIS A 138 0.55 -10.76 -2.31
C HIS A 138 1.43 -11.84 -2.94
N ALA A 139 1.64 -12.95 -2.23
CA ALA A 139 2.46 -14.06 -2.71
C ALA A 139 1.89 -14.68 -3.99
N LEU A 140 0.57 -14.82 -4.10
CA LEU A 140 -0.10 -15.32 -5.29
C LEU A 140 0.05 -14.33 -6.46
N ALA A 141 -0.20 -13.03 -6.24
CA ALA A 141 -0.05 -12.01 -7.27
C ALA A 141 1.40 -11.89 -7.78
N ASP A 142 2.41 -12.01 -6.90
CA ASP A 142 3.83 -11.95 -7.29
C ASP A 142 4.24 -13.06 -8.27
N GLN A 143 3.60 -14.25 -8.17
CA GLN A 143 3.86 -15.36 -9.09
C GLN A 143 3.48 -15.04 -10.55
N HIS A 144 2.62 -14.04 -10.76
CA HIS A 144 2.12 -13.63 -12.07
C HIS A 144 2.70 -12.28 -12.53
N PHE A 145 2.80 -11.30 -11.64
CA PHE A 145 3.09 -9.92 -12.02
C PHE A 145 4.44 -9.37 -11.56
N ARG A 146 5.20 -10.12 -10.74
CA ARG A 146 6.48 -9.69 -10.16
C ARG A 146 6.33 -8.33 -9.48
N LEU A 147 5.66 -8.30 -8.34
CA LEU A 147 5.13 -7.07 -7.72
C LEU A 147 6.18 -6.00 -7.48
N ARG A 148 7.41 -6.40 -7.12
CA ARG A 148 8.55 -5.46 -7.03
C ARG A 148 8.76 -4.66 -8.33
N ARG A 149 8.82 -5.34 -9.48
CA ARG A 149 8.98 -4.65 -10.79
C ARG A 149 7.75 -3.87 -11.18
N PHE A 150 6.57 -4.30 -10.75
CA PHE A 150 5.32 -3.58 -11.00
C PHE A 150 5.32 -2.22 -10.29
N LEU A 151 5.83 -2.15 -9.05
CA LEU A 151 5.97 -0.90 -8.30
C LEU A 151 7.07 0.01 -8.87
N GLU A 152 8.24 -0.55 -9.18
CA GLU A 152 9.39 0.19 -9.75
C GLU A 152 9.07 0.90 -11.07
N ARG A 153 8.07 0.42 -11.84
CA ARG A 153 7.65 1.00 -13.13
C ARG A 153 7.02 2.39 -13.04
N ALA A 154 6.64 2.88 -11.86
CA ALA A 154 6.16 4.26 -11.73
C ALA A 154 7.25 5.31 -12.03
N GLY A 155 8.52 4.96 -11.85
CA GLY A 155 9.64 5.87 -12.06
C GLY A 155 9.54 7.11 -11.17
N THR A 156 9.47 8.29 -11.78
CA THR A 156 9.39 9.60 -11.10
C THR A 156 7.95 10.14 -10.97
N ASN A 157 6.94 9.36 -11.36
CA ASN A 157 5.53 9.73 -11.16
C ASN A 157 5.06 9.25 -9.79
N ASP A 158 5.06 10.15 -8.80
CA ASP A 158 4.76 9.82 -7.41
C ASP A 158 3.28 9.45 -7.20
N ASP A 159 2.39 10.21 -7.84
CA ASP A 159 0.94 9.93 -7.84
C ASP A 159 0.64 8.57 -8.46
N GLY A 160 1.30 8.25 -9.59
CA GLY A 160 1.20 6.93 -10.21
C GLY A 160 1.84 5.81 -9.40
N ALA A 161 2.88 6.11 -8.61
CA ALA A 161 3.45 5.14 -7.66
C ALA A 161 2.44 4.79 -6.57
N LEU A 162 1.72 5.79 -6.04
CA LEU A 162 0.68 5.58 -5.04
C LEU A 162 -0.52 4.82 -5.61
N ALA A 163 -0.89 5.12 -6.85
CA ALA A 163 -1.93 4.40 -7.56
C ALA A 163 -1.60 2.91 -7.75
N ARG A 164 -0.35 2.58 -8.09
CA ARG A 164 0.12 1.18 -8.17
C ARG A 164 0.16 0.49 -6.82
N MET A 165 0.59 1.18 -5.77
CA MET A 165 0.53 0.64 -4.40
C MET A 165 -0.91 0.31 -4.01
N ALA A 166 -1.87 1.18 -4.36
CA ALA A 166 -3.29 0.91 -4.12
C ALA A 166 -3.85 -0.28 -4.92
N VAL A 167 -3.32 -0.58 -6.10
CA VAL A 167 -3.65 -1.85 -6.79
C VAL A 167 -3.16 -3.05 -5.99
N MET A 168 -1.89 -3.03 -5.58
CA MET A 168 -1.27 -4.15 -4.89
C MET A 168 -1.95 -4.42 -3.54
N GLU A 169 -2.01 -3.41 -2.67
CA GLU A 169 -2.62 -3.52 -1.35
C GLU A 169 -4.14 -3.68 -1.45
N GLY A 170 -4.79 -3.00 -2.39
CA GLY A 170 -6.23 -3.08 -2.60
C GLY A 170 -6.72 -4.46 -2.99
N GLN A 171 -5.99 -5.16 -3.88
CA GLN A 171 -6.33 -6.55 -4.22
C GLN A 171 -6.18 -7.47 -3.01
N ALA A 172 -5.08 -7.35 -2.25
CA ALA A 172 -4.85 -8.17 -1.07
C ALA A 172 -5.92 -7.92 0.01
N SER A 173 -6.26 -6.65 0.27
CA SER A 173 -7.34 -6.27 1.18
C SER A 173 -8.72 -6.77 0.73
N TYR A 174 -9.02 -6.69 -0.57
CA TYR A 174 -10.26 -7.24 -1.13
C TYR A 174 -10.35 -8.75 -0.88
N LEU A 175 -9.28 -9.48 -1.14
CA LEU A 175 -9.25 -10.94 -1.00
C LEU A 175 -9.34 -11.38 0.46
N MET A 176 -8.65 -10.67 1.35
CA MET A 176 -8.78 -10.85 2.79
C MET A 176 -10.24 -10.67 3.25
N ALA A 177 -10.86 -9.55 2.88
CA ALA A 177 -12.25 -9.26 3.25
C ALA A 177 -13.26 -10.20 2.58
N GLU A 178 -13.03 -10.63 1.33
CA GLU A 178 -13.87 -11.62 0.64
C GLU A 178 -13.82 -12.98 1.34
N LEU A 179 -12.64 -13.42 1.80
CA LEU A 179 -12.54 -14.69 2.52
C LEU A 179 -13.24 -14.62 3.89
N MET A 180 -13.09 -13.50 4.62
CA MET A 180 -13.83 -13.25 5.86
C MET A 180 -15.35 -13.27 5.64
N ALA A 181 -15.82 -12.61 4.57
CA ALA A 181 -17.25 -12.59 4.22
C ALA A 181 -17.77 -14.00 3.90
N ARG A 182 -17.01 -14.81 3.15
CA ARG A 182 -17.38 -16.20 2.82
C ARG A 182 -17.52 -17.09 4.05
N ASN A 183 -16.68 -16.89 5.06
CA ASN A 183 -16.78 -17.62 6.34
C ASN A 183 -18.09 -17.31 7.08
N LEU A 184 -18.73 -16.17 6.78
CA LEU A 184 -20.03 -15.77 7.31
C LEU A 184 -21.18 -16.08 6.34
N GLY A 185 -20.93 -16.80 5.24
CA GLY A 185 -21.92 -17.09 4.21
C GLY A 185 -22.28 -15.89 3.32
N GLN A 186 -21.43 -14.86 3.28
CA GLN A 186 -21.60 -13.64 2.48
C GLN A 186 -20.55 -13.55 1.36
N SER A 187 -20.67 -12.56 0.48
CA SER A 187 -19.65 -12.22 -0.51
C SER A 187 -19.64 -10.72 -0.79
N LEU A 188 -18.45 -10.15 -0.97
CA LEU A 188 -18.27 -8.76 -1.35
C LEU A 188 -18.76 -8.49 -2.77
N ALA A 189 -18.72 -9.49 -3.66
CA ALA A 189 -19.13 -9.34 -5.06
C ALA A 189 -20.59 -8.87 -5.19
N SER A 190 -21.45 -9.26 -4.24
CA SER A 190 -22.88 -8.93 -4.26
C SER A 190 -23.29 -7.86 -3.24
N SER A 191 -22.35 -7.24 -2.51
CA SER A 191 -22.70 -6.27 -1.46
C SER A 191 -21.75 -5.07 -1.37
N PRO A 192 -22.08 -3.95 -2.04
CA PRO A 192 -21.35 -2.68 -1.91
C PRO A 192 -21.32 -2.14 -0.46
N GLU A 193 -22.35 -2.41 0.32
CA GLU A 193 -22.45 -2.00 1.72
C GLU A 193 -21.43 -2.74 2.59
N LEU A 194 -21.26 -4.05 2.34
CA LEU A 194 -20.26 -4.86 3.04
C LEU A 194 -18.83 -4.44 2.67
N VAL A 195 -18.58 -4.12 1.39
CA VAL A 195 -17.29 -3.54 0.96
C VAL A 195 -17.01 -2.23 1.70
N SER A 196 -18.02 -1.36 1.81
CA SER A 196 -17.90 -0.09 2.52
C SER A 196 -17.65 -0.29 4.02
N LEU A 197 -18.33 -1.27 4.65
CA LEU A 197 -18.12 -1.64 6.04
C LEU A 197 -16.71 -2.16 6.28
N MET A 198 -16.26 -3.16 5.50
CA MET A 198 -14.94 -3.74 5.61
C MET A 198 -13.85 -2.69 5.36
N SER A 199 -14.07 -1.78 4.41
CA SER A 199 -13.11 -0.70 4.14
C SER A 199 -12.97 0.25 5.32
N ARG A 200 -14.07 0.55 6.03
CA ARG A 200 -14.03 1.36 7.25
C ARG A 200 -13.34 0.61 8.39
N MET A 201 -13.54 -0.70 8.51
CA MET A 201 -12.85 -1.53 9.51
C MET A 201 -11.34 -1.57 9.28
N ILE A 202 -10.91 -1.74 8.03
CA ILE A 202 -9.48 -1.67 7.66
C ILE A 202 -8.90 -0.27 7.92
N GLY A 203 -9.68 0.77 7.66
CA GLY A 203 -9.28 2.16 7.91
C GLY A 203 -9.33 2.59 9.37
N ALA A 204 -9.92 1.78 10.25
CA ALA A 204 -9.86 1.99 11.69
C ALA A 204 -8.51 1.43 12.17
N ALA A 205 -7.74 2.24 12.90
CA ALA A 205 -6.53 1.74 13.53
C ALA A 205 -6.89 0.57 14.47
N PRO A 206 -6.05 -0.48 14.56
CA PRO A 206 -6.19 -1.48 15.61
C PRO A 206 -6.24 -0.78 16.97
N GLY A 207 -7.07 -1.27 17.88
CA GLY A 207 -7.07 -0.76 19.26
C GLY A 207 -5.67 -0.87 19.86
N ASP A 208 -5.18 0.21 20.48
CA ASP A 208 -3.82 0.37 21.03
C ASP A 208 -2.70 0.49 19.96
N SER A 209 -2.75 1.53 19.12
CA SER A 209 -1.71 1.87 18.13
C SER A 209 -1.11 3.27 18.38
N PRO A 210 -0.37 3.49 19.50
CA PRO A 210 0.13 4.80 19.88
C PRO A 210 1.08 5.45 18.87
N VAL A 211 1.89 4.68 18.12
CA VAL A 211 2.78 5.27 17.10
C VAL A 211 1.94 5.78 15.94
N TYR A 212 0.97 4.99 15.47
CA TYR A 212 -0.01 5.42 14.47
C TYR A 212 -0.75 6.69 14.92
N ASP A 213 -1.31 6.70 16.13
CA ASP A 213 -2.12 7.83 16.62
C ASP A 213 -1.34 9.15 16.72
N GLN A 214 -0.04 9.07 17.00
CA GLN A 214 0.86 10.23 17.08
C GLN A 214 1.44 10.65 15.73
N ALA A 215 1.33 9.82 14.69
CA ALA A 215 1.86 10.15 13.38
C ALA A 215 1.10 11.32 12.72
N PRO A 216 1.80 12.19 11.95
CA PRO A 216 1.14 13.27 11.22
C PRO A 216 0.01 12.76 10.32
N LEU A 217 -1.03 13.57 10.10
CA LEU A 217 -2.19 13.20 9.29
C LEU A 217 -1.77 12.64 7.93
N TYR A 218 -0.84 13.31 7.26
CA TYR A 218 -0.34 12.85 5.97
C TYR A 218 0.26 11.44 6.00
N ILE A 219 0.98 11.09 7.06
CA ILE A 219 1.59 9.76 7.20
C ILE A 219 0.51 8.70 7.43
N ARG A 220 -0.44 8.97 8.33
CA ARG A 220 -1.58 8.06 8.61
C ARG A 220 -2.41 7.79 7.36
N GLU A 221 -2.78 8.85 6.65
CA GLU A 221 -3.60 8.74 5.44
C GLU A 221 -2.85 8.03 4.30
N SER A 222 -1.54 8.28 4.16
CA SER A 222 -0.71 7.63 3.14
C SER A 222 -0.54 6.13 3.42
N LEU A 223 -0.52 5.74 4.69
CA LEU A 223 -0.46 4.35 5.12
C LEU A 223 -1.77 3.61 4.79
N LEU A 224 -2.94 4.21 5.07
CA LEU A 224 -4.23 3.55 4.90
C LEU A 224 -4.82 3.64 3.49
N PHE A 225 -4.42 4.63 2.69
CA PHE A 225 -4.99 4.85 1.36
C PHE A 225 -4.90 3.62 0.44
N PRO A 226 -3.73 2.95 0.31
CA PRO A 226 -3.61 1.79 -0.57
C PRO A 226 -4.55 0.63 -0.22
N TYR A 227 -4.82 0.43 1.07
CA TYR A 227 -5.68 -0.64 1.57
C TYR A 227 -7.17 -0.29 1.36
N THR A 228 -7.56 0.92 1.78
CA THR A 228 -8.97 1.31 1.84
C THR A 228 -9.52 1.75 0.50
N ALA A 229 -8.88 2.73 -0.15
CA ALA A 229 -9.27 3.19 -1.48
C ALA A 229 -8.96 2.12 -2.53
N GLY A 230 -7.83 1.43 -2.40
CA GLY A 230 -7.48 0.32 -3.27
C GLY A 230 -8.49 -0.84 -3.23
N MET A 231 -9.00 -1.23 -2.07
CA MET A 231 -10.02 -2.29 -1.99
C MET A 231 -11.32 -1.88 -2.68
N ARG A 232 -11.77 -0.64 -2.49
CA ARG A 232 -12.96 -0.10 -3.18
C ARG A 232 -12.74 -0.05 -4.69
N PHE A 233 -11.56 0.38 -5.12
CA PHE A 233 -11.16 0.35 -6.53
C PHE A 233 -11.19 -1.07 -7.10
N GLN A 234 -10.57 -2.04 -6.42
CA GLN A 234 -10.58 -3.45 -6.85
C GLN A 234 -12.01 -3.99 -6.99
N HIS A 235 -12.87 -3.71 -6.00
CA HIS A 235 -14.26 -4.12 -6.06
C HIS A 235 -14.97 -3.52 -7.28
N ALA A 236 -14.84 -2.20 -7.52
CA ALA A 236 -15.46 -1.53 -8.66
C ALA A 236 -14.99 -2.11 -10.01
N VAL A 237 -13.70 -2.42 -10.14
CA VAL A 237 -13.16 -3.07 -11.35
C VAL A 237 -13.72 -4.49 -11.52
N ASN A 238 -13.81 -5.26 -10.44
CA ASN A 238 -14.39 -6.61 -10.46
C ASN A 238 -15.89 -6.58 -10.80
N GLN A 239 -16.65 -5.59 -10.34
CA GLN A 239 -18.06 -5.42 -10.71
C GLN A 239 -18.23 -5.21 -12.21
N ARG A 240 -17.28 -4.53 -12.86
CA ARG A 240 -17.36 -4.25 -14.30
C ARG A 240 -16.76 -5.35 -15.18
N LYS A 241 -15.64 -5.94 -14.76
CA LYS A 241 -14.83 -6.89 -15.56
C LYS A 241 -14.92 -8.34 -15.07
N GLY A 242 -15.70 -8.61 -14.03
CA GLY A 242 -15.76 -9.92 -13.38
C GLY A 242 -14.38 -10.34 -12.89
N ARG A 243 -14.09 -11.64 -13.00
CA ARG A 243 -12.83 -12.23 -12.53
C ARG A 243 -11.59 -11.72 -13.28
N GLU A 244 -11.72 -11.24 -14.53
CA GLU A 244 -10.58 -10.63 -15.24
C GLU A 244 -10.13 -9.31 -14.57
N GLY A 245 -10.99 -8.68 -13.78
CA GLY A 245 -10.65 -7.47 -13.02
C GLY A 245 -9.42 -7.62 -12.11
N PHE A 246 -9.20 -8.81 -11.53
CA PHE A 246 -8.00 -9.12 -10.75
C PHE A 246 -6.72 -9.03 -11.59
N ARG A 247 -6.76 -9.48 -12.84
CA ARG A 247 -5.61 -9.47 -13.74
C ARG A 247 -5.39 -8.12 -14.39
N GLU A 248 -6.48 -7.45 -14.75
CA GLU A 248 -6.47 -6.20 -15.50
C GLU A 248 -5.68 -5.12 -14.77
N VAL A 249 -5.94 -4.91 -13.49
CA VAL A 249 -5.33 -3.82 -12.70
C VAL A 249 -3.80 -3.91 -12.61
N PHE A 250 -3.21 -5.10 -12.80
CA PHE A 250 -1.74 -5.24 -12.89
C PHE A 250 -1.19 -5.07 -14.31
N ARG A 251 -2.00 -5.35 -15.33
CA ARG A 251 -1.64 -5.15 -16.75
C ARG A 251 -1.75 -3.69 -17.16
N GLN A 252 -2.86 -3.06 -16.77
CA GLN A 252 -3.19 -1.66 -17.00
C GLN A 252 -3.48 -1.01 -15.64
N PRO A 253 -2.46 -0.66 -14.85
CA PRO A 253 -2.70 -0.02 -13.56
C PRO A 253 -3.24 1.40 -13.74
N PRO A 254 -3.98 1.93 -12.74
CA PRO A 254 -4.36 3.32 -12.71
C PRO A 254 -3.12 4.22 -12.74
N GLU A 255 -3.20 5.31 -13.50
CA GLU A 255 -2.14 6.28 -13.71
C GLU A 255 -2.00 7.29 -12.56
N SER A 256 -3.06 7.45 -11.76
CA SER A 256 -3.18 8.47 -10.70
C SER A 256 -4.03 7.98 -9.53
N THR A 257 -3.86 8.61 -8.36
CA THR A 257 -4.75 8.37 -7.20
C THR A 257 -6.18 8.80 -7.46
N GLN A 258 -6.41 9.74 -8.39
CA GLN A 258 -7.76 10.11 -8.82
C GLN A 258 -8.48 8.93 -9.46
N GLN A 259 -7.82 8.14 -10.31
CA GLN A 259 -8.42 6.94 -10.90
C GLN A 259 -8.71 5.85 -9.85
N VAL A 260 -7.94 5.80 -8.77
CA VAL A 260 -8.23 4.91 -7.63
C VAL A 260 -9.44 5.39 -6.83
N LEU A 261 -9.52 6.70 -6.57
CA LEU A 261 -10.62 7.33 -5.82
C LEU A 261 -11.93 7.36 -6.60
N HIS A 262 -11.85 7.43 -7.93
CA HIS A 262 -12.96 7.52 -8.88
C HIS A 262 -12.81 6.42 -9.94
N PRO A 263 -13.12 5.15 -9.61
CA PRO A 263 -12.88 4.00 -10.49
C PRO A 263 -13.57 4.10 -11.85
N GLU A 264 -14.66 4.87 -11.97
CA GLU A 264 -15.33 5.14 -13.23
C GLU A 264 -14.42 5.86 -14.24
N LYS A 265 -13.47 6.69 -13.78
CA LYS A 265 -12.48 7.33 -14.65
C LYS A 265 -11.49 6.32 -15.22
N TYR A 266 -11.03 5.40 -14.38
CA TYR A 266 -10.18 4.28 -14.81
C TYR A 266 -10.90 3.40 -15.84
N LEU A 267 -12.16 3.04 -15.55
CA LEU A 267 -12.98 2.20 -16.44
C LEU A 267 -13.36 2.88 -17.75
N ALA A 268 -13.37 4.22 -17.78
CA ALA A 268 -13.57 5.03 -18.98
C ALA A 268 -12.26 5.34 -19.73
N GLU A 269 -11.11 4.85 -19.25
CA GLU A 269 -9.79 5.12 -19.82
C GLU A 269 -9.43 6.62 -19.85
N ASP A 270 -9.98 7.41 -18.92
CA ASP A 270 -9.70 8.85 -18.78
C ASP A 270 -8.26 9.07 -18.31
N SER A 271 -7.42 9.63 -19.18
CA SER A 271 -5.97 9.78 -18.92
C SER A 271 -5.68 10.83 -17.86
N ALA A 272 -4.67 10.58 -17.02
CA ALA A 272 -4.26 11.56 -16.02
C ALA A 272 -3.64 12.81 -16.68
N VAL A 273 -4.00 14.00 -16.19
CA VAL A 273 -3.46 15.26 -16.74
C VAL A 273 -2.00 15.41 -16.33
N ARG A 274 -1.10 15.49 -17.31
CA ARG A 274 0.33 15.73 -17.08
C ARG A 274 0.66 17.21 -17.13
N LEU A 275 0.92 17.79 -15.98
CA LEU A 275 1.33 19.19 -15.85
C LEU A 275 2.86 19.33 -15.87
N ARG A 276 3.35 20.44 -16.42
CA ARG A 276 4.76 20.83 -16.34
C ARG A 276 4.92 21.92 -15.29
N PRO A 277 5.85 21.78 -14.33
CA PRO A 277 6.16 22.86 -13.40
C PRO A 277 6.59 24.14 -14.15
N PRO A 278 6.28 25.34 -13.62
CA PRO A 278 6.68 26.59 -14.24
C PRO A 278 8.21 26.71 -14.34
N GLU A 279 8.71 27.40 -15.36
CA GLU A 279 10.14 27.66 -15.51
C GLU A 279 10.62 28.70 -14.49
N LEU A 280 11.63 28.36 -13.70
CA LEU A 280 12.27 29.29 -12.76
C LEU A 280 13.32 30.12 -13.50
N ARG A 281 13.15 31.44 -13.54
CA ARG A 281 14.10 32.40 -14.18
C ARG A 281 15.54 32.29 -13.64
N THR A 282 15.68 31.78 -12.42
CA THR A 282 16.96 31.64 -11.69
C THR A 282 17.54 30.22 -11.76
N ARG A 283 17.13 29.38 -12.73
CA ARG A 283 17.54 27.96 -12.82
C ARG A 283 19.05 27.72 -12.76
N ARG A 284 19.89 28.68 -13.20
CA ARG A 284 21.36 28.56 -13.13
C ARG A 284 21.94 28.82 -11.73
N ALA A 285 21.17 29.44 -10.83
CA ALA A 285 21.58 29.77 -9.47
C ALA A 285 21.25 28.68 -8.44
N TYR A 286 20.45 27.66 -8.81
CA TYR A 286 19.97 26.63 -7.91
C TYR A 286 20.24 25.22 -8.48
N ARG A 287 20.62 24.28 -7.60
CA ARG A 287 20.68 22.85 -7.92
C ARG A 287 19.31 22.23 -7.66
N GLY A 288 18.73 21.57 -8.66
CA GLY A 288 17.49 20.81 -8.48
C GLY A 288 17.71 19.65 -7.51
N LEU A 289 16.85 19.54 -6.49
CA LEU A 289 16.91 18.47 -5.48
C LEU A 289 15.87 17.38 -5.74
N ALA A 290 14.68 17.75 -6.21
CA ALA A 290 13.62 16.80 -6.50
C ALA A 290 12.68 17.34 -7.57
N GLU A 291 11.98 16.44 -8.24
CA GLU A 291 10.80 16.77 -9.01
C GLU A 291 9.80 15.61 -8.84
N GLY A 292 8.54 15.85 -9.20
CA GLY A 292 7.51 14.84 -9.03
C GLY A 292 6.11 15.35 -9.29
N THR A 293 5.14 14.52 -8.94
CA THR A 293 3.71 14.75 -9.15
C THR A 293 2.95 14.78 -7.83
N VAL A 294 1.82 15.50 -7.81
CA VAL A 294 0.94 15.62 -6.65
C VAL A 294 -0.46 15.23 -7.09
N GLY A 295 -0.97 14.14 -6.50
CA GLY A 295 -2.25 13.56 -6.84
C GLY A 295 -3.44 14.22 -6.16
N GLU A 296 -4.64 13.75 -6.50
CA GLU A 296 -5.86 14.10 -5.77
C GLU A 296 -5.77 13.72 -4.29
N PHE A 297 -5.20 12.54 -3.99
CA PHE A 297 -5.00 12.08 -2.61
C PHE A 297 -4.21 13.11 -1.79
N ASP A 298 -3.05 13.54 -2.30
CA ASP A 298 -2.16 14.45 -1.57
C ASP A 298 -2.84 15.80 -1.32
N TYR A 299 -3.53 16.30 -2.33
CA TYR A 299 -4.26 17.55 -2.26
C TYR A 299 -5.44 17.45 -1.29
N ALA A 300 -6.15 16.32 -1.26
CA ALA A 300 -7.21 16.06 -0.31
C ALA A 300 -6.69 16.10 1.13
N VAL A 301 -5.55 15.44 1.42
CA VAL A 301 -4.98 15.44 2.78
C VAL A 301 -4.50 16.83 3.19
N LEU A 302 -3.88 17.57 2.26
CA LEU A 302 -3.48 18.96 2.50
C LEU A 302 -4.69 19.84 2.86
N LEU A 303 -5.78 19.73 2.09
CA LEU A 303 -7.01 20.46 2.36
C LEU A 303 -7.65 20.05 3.68
N ARG A 304 -7.65 18.76 4.04
CA ARG A 304 -8.17 18.30 5.34
C ARG A 304 -7.39 18.93 6.48
N GLN A 305 -6.06 18.99 6.35
CA GLN A 305 -5.19 19.53 7.38
C GLN A 305 -5.37 21.03 7.61
N TYR A 306 -5.58 21.81 6.55
CA TYR A 306 -5.54 23.28 6.63
C TYR A 306 -6.89 23.97 6.43
N ALA A 307 -7.85 23.32 5.77
CA ALA A 307 -9.15 23.89 5.42
C ALA A 307 -10.34 23.04 5.91
N GLY A 308 -10.07 21.93 6.58
CA GLY A 308 -11.06 21.03 7.14
C GLY A 308 -11.63 20.01 6.17
N GLU A 309 -12.25 19.00 6.74
CA GLU A 309 -12.78 17.82 6.05
C GLU A 309 -13.84 18.15 4.99
N GLU A 310 -14.76 19.07 5.29
CA GLU A 310 -15.82 19.47 4.36
C GLU A 310 -15.25 20.12 3.09
N THR A 311 -14.30 21.04 3.26
CA THR A 311 -13.61 21.70 2.15
C THR A 311 -12.88 20.70 1.28
N ALA A 312 -12.15 19.76 1.89
CA ALA A 312 -11.45 18.72 1.16
C ALA A 312 -12.38 17.87 0.31
N ARG A 313 -13.49 17.37 0.88
CA ARG A 313 -14.49 16.58 0.14
C ARG A 313 -15.10 17.33 -1.03
N ARG A 314 -15.32 18.63 -0.90
CA ARG A 314 -15.91 19.46 -1.96
C ARG A 314 -14.93 19.81 -3.08
N ILE A 315 -13.66 20.08 -2.75
CA ILE A 315 -12.70 20.65 -3.69
C ILE A 315 -11.75 19.59 -4.28
N ALA A 316 -11.28 18.63 -3.48
CA ALA A 316 -10.28 17.66 -3.93
C ALA A 316 -10.69 16.86 -5.18
N PRO A 317 -11.95 16.41 -5.35
CA PRO A 317 -12.39 15.68 -6.56
C PRO A 317 -12.25 16.47 -7.87
N ALA A 318 -12.09 17.81 -7.80
CA ALA A 318 -11.84 18.65 -8.97
C ALA A 318 -10.35 18.70 -9.36
N TRP A 319 -9.44 18.20 -8.51
CA TRP A 319 -8.00 18.21 -8.78
C TRP A 319 -7.66 17.24 -9.92
N ARG A 320 -7.09 17.73 -11.01
CA ARG A 320 -6.77 16.90 -12.19
C ARG A 320 -5.31 16.45 -12.26
N GLY A 321 -4.46 17.03 -11.42
CA GLY A 321 -3.04 16.72 -11.34
C GLY A 321 -2.23 17.91 -10.85
N GLY A 322 -1.03 17.63 -10.36
CA GLY A 322 -0.05 18.61 -9.89
C GLY A 322 1.36 18.14 -10.21
N ALA A 323 2.28 19.08 -10.41
CA ALA A 323 3.69 18.78 -10.61
C ALA A 323 4.56 19.82 -9.88
N TYR A 324 5.71 19.39 -9.36
CA TYR A 324 6.64 20.24 -8.63
C TYR A 324 8.10 19.93 -9.01
N ARG A 325 9.00 20.88 -8.71
CA ARG A 325 10.45 20.80 -8.90
C ARG A 325 11.16 21.70 -7.88
#